data_AF-A0A930AU25-F1
#
_entry.id   AF-A0A930AU25-F1
#
_cell.length_a   1.000
_cell.length_b   1.000
_cell.length_c   1.000
_cell.angle_alpha   90.00
_cell.angle_beta   90.00
_cell.angle_gamma   90.00
#
_symmetry.space_group_name_H-M   'P 1'
#
loop_
_entity.id
_entity.type
_entity.pdbx_description
1 polymer ?
#
loop_
_entity_poly.entity_id
_entity_poly.type
_entity_poly.pdbx_seq_one_letter_code
_entity_poly.pdbx_strand_id
1 'polypeptide(L)'
;RVTLILSTVLWILFEGFPLQLIQMFGSGDALYYEFGVRYARAFLFFTFINGTTIIVTTFFPAIGKAKLGAILSLTRQMFVLLPVMILLATSFGVDGLIFAGPISDFICFIICIAVYIHQMRKIPKVDELLV
;
A
#
# COMPACT_ATOMS: atom_id res chain seq x y z
N ARG A 1 16.31 -7.27 3.49
CA ARG A 1 17.07 -6.50 4.51
C ARG A 1 17.30 -5.06 4.05
N VAL A 2 17.91 -4.85 2.88
CA VAL A 2 18.09 -3.50 2.29
C VAL A 2 16.76 -2.75 2.11
N THR A 3 15.72 -3.41 1.61
CA THR A 3 14.41 -2.79 1.36
C THR A 3 13.75 -2.26 2.63
N LEU A 4 13.88 -2.98 3.77
CA LEU A 4 13.32 -2.56 5.05
C LEU A 4 14.06 -1.34 5.60
N ILE A 5 15.40 -1.35 5.56
CA ILE A 5 16.21 -0.22 6.02
C ILE A 5 15.92 1.02 5.17
N LEU A 6 15.87 0.87 3.85
CA LEU A 6 15.56 1.98 2.93
C LEU A 6 14.17 2.56 3.17
N SER A 7 13.15 1.71 3.35
CA SER A 7 11.78 2.19 3.62
C SER A 7 11.64 2.83 4.99
N THR A 8 12.33 2.35 6.04
CA THR A 8 12.37 3.02 7.34
C THR A 8 13.06 4.38 7.28
N VAL A 9 14.20 4.49 6.59
CA VAL A 9 14.92 5.77 6.43
C VAL A 9 14.08 6.78 5.65
N LEU A 10 13.48 6.36 4.53
CA LEU A 10 12.58 7.20 3.75
C LEU A 10 11.36 7.64 4.58
N TRP A 11 10.76 6.72 5.35
CA TRP A 11 9.63 7.07 6.23
C TRP A 11 10.01 8.15 7.25
N ILE A 12 11.14 8.03 7.94
CA ILE A 12 11.62 9.06 8.89
C ILE A 12 11.80 10.41 8.19
N LEU A 13 12.34 10.40 6.97
CA LEU A 13 12.62 11.62 6.20
C LEU A 13 11.32 12.31 5.75
N PHE A 14 10.35 11.53 5.25
CA PHE A 14 9.05 12.03 4.82
C PHE A 14 8.16 12.48 5.99
N GLU A 15 8.21 11.79 7.14
CA GLU A 15 7.43 12.13 8.33
C GLU A 15 8.04 13.30 9.11
N GLY A 16 9.38 13.40 9.12
CA GLY A 16 10.12 14.45 9.82
C GLY A 16 10.12 15.81 9.10
N PHE A 17 10.14 15.80 7.76
CA PHE A 17 10.23 17.02 6.94
C PHE A 17 9.16 17.11 5.82
N PRO A 18 7.86 16.89 6.11
CA PRO A 18 6.83 16.88 5.07
C PRO A 18 6.66 18.25 4.40
N LEU A 19 6.76 19.34 5.18
CA LEU A 19 6.57 20.71 4.69
C LEU A 19 7.66 21.12 3.69
N GLN A 20 8.92 20.82 4.02
CA GLN A 20 10.07 21.15 3.18
C GLN A 20 9.99 20.43 1.84
N LEU A 21 9.56 19.17 1.85
CA LEU A 21 9.36 18.40 0.63
C LEU A 21 8.26 18.99 -0.24
N ILE A 22 7.12 19.38 0.34
CA ILE A 22 6.01 20.01 -0.41
C ILE A 22 6.43 21.36 -1.00
N GLN A 23 7.22 22.15 -0.27
CA GLN A 23 7.76 23.43 -0.75
C GLN A 23 8.69 23.28 -1.95
N MET A 24 9.35 22.12 -2.13
CA MET A 24 10.18 21.87 -3.32
C MET A 24 9.36 21.64 -4.59
N PHE A 25 8.11 21.19 -4.48
CA PHE A 25 7.23 20.92 -5.62
C PHE A 25 6.40 22.13 -6.05
N GLY A 26 6.30 23.16 -5.20
CA GLY A 26 5.62 24.39 -5.56
C GLY A 26 5.45 25.37 -4.39
N SER A 27 5.18 26.61 -4.76
CA SER A 27 4.75 27.67 -3.84
C SER A 27 3.24 27.86 -3.95
N GLY A 28 2.53 27.67 -2.83
CA GLY A 28 1.07 27.79 -2.74
C GLY A 28 0.64 28.56 -1.49
N ASP A 29 -0.67 28.73 -1.32
CA ASP A 29 -1.25 29.41 -0.17
C ASP A 29 -1.13 28.57 1.12
N ALA A 30 -1.39 29.18 2.29
CA ALA A 30 -1.37 28.49 3.57
C ALA A 30 -2.22 27.19 3.58
N LEU A 31 -3.35 27.21 2.86
CA LEU A 31 -4.24 26.06 2.70
C LEU A 31 -3.59 24.90 1.92
N TYR A 32 -2.75 25.21 0.93
CA TYR A 32 -2.01 24.21 0.15
C TYR A 32 -1.02 23.45 1.03
N TYR A 33 -0.26 24.18 1.86
CA TYR A 33 0.70 23.57 2.78
C TYR A 33 0.01 22.78 3.89
N GLU A 34 -1.08 23.31 4.47
CA GLU A 34 -1.85 22.61 5.49
C GLU A 34 -2.43 21.30 4.96
N PHE A 35 -3.06 21.33 3.78
CA PHE A 35 -3.62 20.15 3.14
C PHE A 35 -2.53 19.15 2.77
N GLY A 36 -1.44 19.60 2.14
CA GLY A 36 -0.35 18.72 1.72
C GLY A 36 0.33 18.01 2.90
N VAL A 37 0.60 18.73 4.00
CA VAL A 37 1.21 18.15 5.20
C VAL A 37 0.26 17.16 5.87
N ARG A 38 -1.03 17.49 5.97
CA ARG A 38 -2.05 16.58 6.52
C ARG A 38 -2.19 15.32 5.68
N TYR A 39 -2.17 15.46 4.35
CA TYR A 39 -2.21 14.33 3.42
C TYR A 39 -0.98 13.44 3.55
N ALA A 40 0.22 14.03 3.55
CA ALA A 40 1.47 13.29 3.67
C ALA A 40 1.50 12.44 4.94
N ARG A 41 1.18 13.03 6.10
CA ARG A 41 1.14 12.30 7.39
C ARG A 41 0.12 11.17 7.37
N ALA A 42 -1.10 11.44 6.90
CA ALA A 42 -2.16 10.42 6.85
C ALA A 42 -1.79 9.23 5.95
N PHE A 43 -1.19 9.51 4.79
CA PHE A 43 -0.77 8.51 3.83
C PHE A 43 0.42 7.68 4.33
N LEU A 44 1.40 8.33 4.97
CA LEU A 44 2.61 7.68 5.47
C LEU A 44 2.36 6.86 6.74
N PHE A 45 1.40 7.22 7.58
CA PHE A 45 1.06 6.47 8.79
C PHE A 45 0.66 5.01 8.49
N PHE A 46 0.00 4.77 7.35
CA PHE A 46 -0.42 3.44 6.92
C PHE A 46 0.61 2.69 6.06
N THR A 47 1.79 3.27 5.79
CA THR A 47 2.83 2.69 4.93
C THR A 47 3.37 1.35 5.45
N PHE A 48 3.33 1.07 6.75
CA PHE A 48 3.79 -0.22 7.28
C PHE A 48 3.00 -1.41 6.70
N ILE A 49 1.69 -1.23 6.45
CA ILE A 49 0.83 -2.26 5.85
C ILE A 49 1.27 -2.58 4.41
N ASN A 50 1.75 -1.58 3.68
CA ASN A 50 2.26 -1.75 2.32
C ASN A 50 3.49 -2.67 2.25
N GLY A 51 4.26 -2.79 3.33
CA GLY A 51 5.38 -3.72 3.39
C GLY A 51 4.95 -5.18 3.23
N THR A 52 3.85 -5.57 3.89
CA THR A 52 3.33 -6.95 3.84
C THR A 52 2.80 -7.29 2.45
N THR A 53 2.06 -6.37 1.81
CA THR A 53 1.52 -6.61 0.47
C THR A 53 2.64 -6.76 -0.57
N ILE A 54 3.73 -5.98 -0.49
CA ILE A 54 4.91 -6.12 -1.36
C ILE A 54 5.56 -7.51 -1.21
N ILE A 55 5.68 -8.01 0.01
CA ILE A 55 6.26 -9.35 0.25
C ILE A 55 5.39 -10.42 -0.42
N VAL A 56 4.06 -10.35 -0.27
CA VAL A 56 3.14 -11.32 -0.86
C VAL A 56 3.15 -11.25 -2.40
N THR A 57 3.10 -10.05 -2.99
CA THR A 57 3.11 -9.88 -4.46
C THR A 57 4.41 -10.30 -5.11
N THR A 58 5.53 -10.24 -4.40
CA THR A 58 6.85 -10.72 -4.86
C THR A 58 7.09 -12.21 -4.56
N PHE A 59 6.44 -12.76 -3.53
CA PHE A 59 6.52 -14.17 -3.17
C PHE A 59 5.84 -15.08 -4.21
N PHE A 60 4.64 -14.74 -4.66
CA PHE A 60 3.91 -15.57 -5.64
C PHE A 60 4.65 -15.79 -6.97
N PRO A 61 5.27 -14.76 -7.59
CA PRO A 61 6.15 -14.95 -8.73
C PRO A 61 7.37 -15.82 -8.43
N ALA A 62 7.98 -15.68 -7.25
CA ALA A 62 9.16 -16.46 -6.86
C ALA A 62 8.88 -17.97 -6.75
N ILE A 63 7.67 -18.38 -6.37
CA ILE A 63 7.25 -19.79 -6.31
C ILE A 63 6.67 -20.33 -7.64
N GLY A 64 6.89 -19.62 -8.76
CA GLY A 64 6.40 -20.01 -10.09
C GLY A 64 4.94 -19.63 -10.38
N LYS A 65 4.27 -18.90 -9.48
CA LYS A 65 2.89 -18.41 -9.64
C LYS A 65 2.84 -16.94 -10.02
N ALA A 66 3.59 -16.56 -11.05
CA ALA A 66 3.73 -15.17 -11.51
C ALA A 66 2.40 -14.48 -11.83
N LYS A 67 1.43 -15.22 -12.41
CA LYS A 67 0.09 -14.68 -12.70
C LYS A 67 -0.64 -14.19 -11.44
N LEU A 68 -0.54 -14.91 -10.32
CA LEU A 68 -1.16 -14.49 -9.07
C LEU A 68 -0.51 -13.23 -8.51
N GLY A 69 0.82 -13.14 -8.53
CA GLY A 69 1.52 -11.93 -8.10
C GLY A 69 1.17 -10.70 -8.94
N ALA A 70 1.09 -10.87 -10.27
CA ALA A 70 0.71 -9.80 -11.18
C ALA A 70 -0.73 -9.31 -10.96
N ILE A 71 -1.68 -10.25 -10.85
CA ILE A 71 -3.09 -9.91 -10.55
C ILE A 71 -3.19 -9.17 -9.22
N LEU A 72 -2.53 -9.67 -8.17
CA LEU A 72 -2.59 -9.08 -6.84
C LEU A 72 -1.99 -7.66 -6.80
N SER A 73 -0.93 -7.42 -7.60
CA SER A 73 -0.37 -6.08 -7.79
C SER A 73 -1.33 -5.13 -8.51
N LEU A 74 -2.01 -5.60 -9.56
CA LEU A 74 -2.99 -4.82 -10.30
C LEU A 74 -4.25 -4.54 -9.48
N THR A 75 -4.69 -5.51 -8.66
CA THR A 75 -5.81 -5.37 -7.73
C THR A 75 -5.61 -4.17 -6.82
N ARG A 76 -4.39 -3.97 -6.30
CA ARG A 76 -4.09 -2.84 -5.43
C ARG A 76 -4.28 -1.48 -6.10
N GLN A 77 -3.67 -1.30 -7.26
CA GLN A 77 -3.56 0.02 -7.88
C GLN A 77 -4.79 0.41 -8.71
N MET A 78 -5.39 -0.54 -9.42
CA MET A 78 -6.46 -0.21 -10.36
C MET A 78 -7.83 -0.64 -9.85
N PHE A 79 -7.95 -1.85 -9.30
CA PHE A 79 -9.25 -2.41 -8.95
C PHE A 79 -9.76 -2.01 -7.57
N VAL A 80 -8.90 -1.66 -6.62
CA VAL A 80 -9.30 -1.26 -5.26
C VAL A 80 -9.13 0.23 -5.04
N LEU A 81 -7.96 0.79 -5.35
CA LEU A 81 -7.69 2.21 -5.13
C LEU A 81 -8.65 3.11 -5.92
N LEU A 82 -8.81 2.89 -7.22
CA LEU A 82 -9.66 3.75 -8.07
C LEU A 82 -11.12 3.84 -7.60
N PRO A 83 -11.85 2.73 -7.39
CA PRO A 83 -13.24 2.82 -6.93
C PRO A 83 -13.37 3.38 -5.51
N VAL A 84 -12.47 3.02 -4.59
CA VAL A 84 -12.48 3.57 -3.22
C VAL A 84 -12.23 5.08 -3.25
N MET A 85 -11.29 5.53 -4.07
CA MET A 85 -10.99 6.94 -4.28
C MET A 85 -12.20 7.71 -4.80
N ILE A 86 -12.90 7.19 -5.82
CA ILE A 86 -14.09 7.83 -6.37
C ILE A 86 -15.24 7.83 -5.35
N LEU A 87 -15.47 6.73 -4.63
CA LEU A 87 -16.53 6.62 -3.62
C LEU A 87 -16.32 7.60 -2.46
N LEU A 88 -15.11 7.66 -1.92
CA LEU A 88 -14.81 8.52 -0.77
C LEU A 88 -14.72 9.98 -1.18
N ALA A 89 -14.16 10.29 -2.35
CA ALA A 89 -14.10 11.67 -2.85
C ALA A 89 -15.49 12.24 -3.14
N THR A 90 -16.42 11.43 -3.68
CA THR A 90 -17.80 11.89 -3.94
C THR A 90 -18.62 12.04 -2.67
N SER A 91 -18.35 11.24 -1.63
CA SER A 91 -19.14 11.25 -0.39
C SER A 91 -18.62 12.23 0.67
N PHE A 92 -17.30 12.37 0.80
CA PHE A 92 -16.63 13.16 1.86
C PHE A 92 -15.76 14.29 1.29
N GLY A 93 -15.84 14.54 -0.02
CA GLY A 93 -15.06 15.59 -0.68
C GLY A 93 -13.55 15.36 -0.58
N VAL A 94 -12.80 16.44 -0.36
CA VAL A 94 -11.34 16.40 -0.37
C VAL A 94 -10.78 15.62 0.83
N ASP A 95 -11.43 15.65 2.00
CA ASP A 95 -11.03 14.84 3.14
C ASP A 95 -11.16 13.33 2.84
N GLY A 96 -12.22 12.93 2.13
CA GLY A 96 -12.40 11.55 1.67
C GLY A 96 -11.26 11.07 0.76
N LEU A 97 -10.74 11.95 -0.07
CA LEU A 97 -9.59 11.66 -0.93
C LEU A 97 -8.31 11.37 -0.13
N ILE A 98 -8.11 12.06 0.99
CA ILE A 98 -6.97 11.82 1.89
C ILE A 98 -7.01 10.39 2.45
N PHE A 99 -8.19 9.94 2.90
CA PHE A 99 -8.36 8.63 3.51
C PHE A 99 -8.48 7.49 2.50
N ALA A 100 -8.76 7.78 1.23
CA ALA A 100 -8.89 6.77 0.19
C ALA A 100 -7.64 5.91 0.02
N GLY A 101 -6.44 6.51 0.09
CA GLY A 101 -5.17 5.79 0.02
C GLY A 101 -5.05 4.73 1.13
N PRO A 102 -5.01 5.14 2.41
CA PRO A 102 -4.95 4.22 3.55
C PRO A 102 -6.04 3.13 3.56
N ILE A 103 -7.29 3.50 3.24
CA ILE A 103 -8.41 2.56 3.23
C ILE A 103 -8.25 1.53 2.10
N SER A 104 -7.84 1.97 0.91
CA SER A 104 -7.59 1.05 -0.20
C SER A 104 -6.45 0.08 0.10
N ASP A 105 -5.37 0.56 0.75
CA ASP A 105 -4.25 -0.28 1.15
C ASP A 105 -4.66 -1.31 2.20
N PHE A 106 -5.52 -0.92 3.16
CA PHE A 106 -6.07 -1.83 4.15
C PHE A 106 -6.94 -2.94 3.52
N ILE A 107 -7.81 -2.59 2.56
CA ILE A 107 -8.60 -3.57 1.80
C ILE A 107 -7.68 -4.53 1.04
N CYS A 108 -6.64 -4.01 0.40
CA CYS A 108 -5.68 -4.82 -0.34
C CYS A 108 -4.88 -5.76 0.57
N PHE A 109 -4.54 -5.31 1.77
CA PHE A 109 -3.89 -6.14 2.78
C PHE A 109 -4.76 -7.34 3.17
N ILE A 110 -6.06 -7.12 3.42
CA ILE A 110 -6.99 -8.21 3.72
C ILE A 110 -7.05 -9.20 2.55
N ILE A 111 -7.18 -8.71 1.32
CA ILE A 111 -7.20 -9.56 0.11
C ILE A 111 -5.89 -10.35 -0.02
N CYS A 112 -4.74 -9.72 0.17
CA CYS A 112 -3.44 -10.37 0.08
C CYS A 112 -3.27 -11.47 1.13
N ILE A 113 -3.66 -11.21 2.38
CA ILE A 113 -3.62 -12.22 3.45
C ILE A 113 -4.56 -13.39 3.15
N ALA A 114 -5.79 -13.11 2.71
CA ALA A 114 -6.75 -14.15 2.36
C ALA A 114 -6.21 -15.06 1.25
N VAL A 115 -5.66 -14.47 0.18
CA VAL A 115 -5.05 -15.22 -0.94
C VAL A 115 -3.81 -15.99 -0.48
N TYR A 116 -2.98 -15.40 0.37
CA TYR A 116 -1.81 -16.05 0.95
C TYR A 116 -2.19 -17.30 1.77
N ILE A 117 -3.12 -17.17 2.73
CA ILE A 117 -3.59 -18.28 3.58
C ILE A 117 -4.24 -19.38 2.71
N HIS A 118 -5.08 -18.99 1.75
CA HIS A 118 -5.73 -19.94 0.84
C HIS A 118 -4.70 -20.70 0.00
N GLN A 119 -3.64 -20.03 -0.46
CA GLN A 119 -2.62 -20.71 -1.24
C GLN A 119 -1.76 -21.63 -0.38
N MET A 120 -1.39 -21.22 0.83
CA MET A 120 -0.59 -22.03 1.76
C MET A 120 -1.32 -23.32 2.14
N ARG A 121 -2.65 -23.29 2.28
CA ARG A 121 -3.46 -24.49 2.52
C ARG A 121 -3.52 -25.46 1.33
N LYS A 122 -3.24 -25.00 0.11
CA LYS A 122 -3.22 -25.82 -1.12
C LYS A 122 -1.84 -26.40 -1.45
N ILE A 123 -0.81 -26.06 -0.69
CA ILE A 123 0.51 -26.68 -0.87
C ILE A 123 0.46 -27.99 -0.08
N PRO A 124 0.48 -29.17 -0.74
CA PRO A 124 0.59 -30.44 -0.02
C PRO A 124 1.86 -30.41 0.81
N LYS A 125 1.77 -30.86 2.07
CA LYS A 125 2.92 -30.90 2.95
C LYS A 125 3.95 -31.85 2.34
N VAL A 126 5.23 -31.52 2.46
CA VAL A 126 6.36 -32.30 1.90
C VAL A 126 6.29 -33.79 2.29
N ASP A 127 5.64 -34.12 3.41
CA ASP A 127 5.39 -35.50 3.86
C ASP A 127 4.52 -36.35 2.91
N GLU A 128 3.71 -35.76 2.02
CA GLU A 128 2.92 -36.48 1.00
C GLU A 128 3.68 -36.76 -0.31
N LEU A 129 4.83 -36.11 -0.54
CA LEU A 129 5.65 -36.30 -1.74
C LEU A 129 6.72 -37.39 -1.58
N LEU A 130 6.85 -37.95 -0.37
CA LEU A 130 7.82 -38.99 -0.01
C LEU A 130 7.16 -40.35 0.28
N VAL A 131 5.86 -40.51 0.01
CA VAL A 131 5.12 -41.79 0.00
C VAL A 131 4.79 -42.16 -1.43
#